data_AF-A0A927NZ86-F1
#
_entry.id   AF-A0A927NZ86-F1
#
_cell.length_a   1.000
_cell.length_b   1.000
_cell.length_c   1.000
_cell.angle_alpha   90.00
_cell.angle_beta   90.00
_cell.angle_gamma   90.00
#
_symmetry.space_group_name_H-M   'P 1'
#
loop_
_entity.id
_entity.type
_entity.pdbx_description
1 polymer ?
#
loop_
_entity_poly.entity_id
_entity_poly.type
_entity_poly.pdbx_seq_one_letter_code
_entity_poly.pdbx_strand_id
1 'polypeptide(L)' 'MEFKECVLRPGVECTDCGECEMCDLDPNKVCDNCMKCLNLDKADYRAIEIDEIIMEEEE' A
#
# COMPACT_ATOMS: atom_id res chain seq x y z
N MET A 1 -0.40 24.51 -3.47
CA MET A 1 -0.62 23.15 -2.95
C MET A 1 -0.69 22.25 -4.17
N GLU A 2 0.16 21.24 -4.19
CA GLU A 2 0.15 20.21 -5.23
C GLU A 2 -1.00 19.24 -4.93
N PHE A 3 -1.79 18.89 -5.95
CA PHE A 3 -2.89 17.94 -5.78
C PHE A 3 -2.30 16.55 -5.51
N LYS A 4 -2.65 15.97 -4.36
CA LYS A 4 -2.30 14.59 -4.02
C LYS A 4 -3.57 13.76 -4.01
N GLU A 5 -3.59 12.70 -4.82
CA GLU A 5 -4.73 11.79 -4.90
C GLU A 5 -4.77 10.84 -3.69
N CYS A 6 -5.97 10.50 -3.23
CA CYS A 6 -6.17 9.56 -2.14
C CYS A 6 -5.96 8.11 -2.62
N VAL A 7 -5.06 7.38 -1.96
CA VAL A 7 -4.75 5.98 -2.31
C VAL A 7 -5.92 5.00 -2.13
N LEU A 8 -6.85 5.30 -1.21
CA LEU A 8 -8.06 4.49 -1.00
C LEU A 8 -9.24 4.93 -1.88
N ARG A 9 -9.21 6.17 -2.37
CA ARG A 9 -10.30 6.80 -3.12
C ARG A 9 -9.75 7.51 -4.36
N PRO A 10 -9.52 6.77 -5.45
CA PRO A 10 -9.06 7.34 -6.70
C PRO A 10 -10.02 8.43 -7.22
N GLY A 11 -9.47 9.47 -7.83
CA GLY A 11 -10.17 10.67 -8.31
C GLY A 11 -10.52 11.69 -7.22
N VAL A 12 -10.12 11.44 -5.96
CA VAL A 12 -10.41 12.32 -4.82
C VAL A 12 -9.13 12.89 -4.23
N GLU A 13 -9.15 14.18 -3.87
CA GLU A 13 -8.05 14.83 -3.16
C GLU A 13 -7.84 14.20 -1.77
N CYS A 14 -6.58 13.95 -1.42
CA CYS A 14 -6.19 13.50 -0.10
C CYS A 14 -6.40 14.60 0.93
N THR A 15 -7.17 14.30 1.98
CA THR A 15 -7.46 15.23 3.09
C THR A 15 -6.61 14.94 4.34
N ASP A 16 -5.59 14.10 4.22
CA ASP A 16 -4.74 13.62 5.32
C ASP A 16 -5.54 13.02 6.49
N CYS A 17 -6.58 12.24 6.16
CA CYS A 17 -7.48 11.65 7.16
C CYS A 17 -6.88 10.47 7.96
N GLY A 18 -5.72 9.93 7.56
CA GLY A 18 -5.01 8.85 8.25
C GLY A 18 -5.61 7.44 8.08
N GLU A 19 -6.72 7.29 7.35
CA GLU A 19 -7.40 5.99 7.18
C GLU A 19 -6.52 4.93 6.50
N CYS A 20 -5.74 5.33 5.50
CA CYS A 20 -4.80 4.45 4.79
C CYS A 20 -3.64 3.95 5.66
N GLU A 21 -3.46 4.50 6.86
CA GLU A 21 -2.44 4.05 7.81
C GLU A 21 -2.99 3.00 8.80
N MET A 22 -4.29 2.70 8.76
CA MET A 22 -4.94 1.78 9.69
C MET A 22 -5.06 0.36 9.11
N CYS A 23 -5.11 -0.64 9.98
CA CYS A 23 -5.24 -2.03 9.57
C CYS A 23 -6.67 -2.36 9.15
N ASP A 24 -6.84 -2.91 7.94
CA ASP A 24 -8.14 -3.37 7.42
C ASP A 24 -8.84 -4.42 8.31
N LEU A 25 -8.07 -5.18 9.09
CA LEU A 25 -8.59 -6.22 9.98
C LEU A 25 -8.86 -5.71 11.40
N ASP A 26 -8.18 -4.65 11.84
CA ASP A 26 -8.32 -4.07 13.18
C ASP A 26 -8.25 -2.54 13.10
N PRO A 27 -9.40 -1.84 13.14
CA PRO A 27 -9.47 -0.39 13.05
C PRO A 27 -8.73 0.36 14.16
N ASN A 28 -8.37 -0.30 15.27
CA ASN A 28 -7.61 0.31 16.37
C ASN A 28 -6.09 0.14 16.22
N LYS A 29 -5.64 -0.58 15.19
CA LYS A 29 -4.24 -0.90 14.96
C LYS A 29 -3.70 -0.11 13.77
N VAL A 30 -2.63 0.65 13.97
CA VAL A 30 -1.83 1.22 12.87
C VAL A 30 -1.21 0.07 12.07
N CYS A 31 -1.29 0.13 10.75
CA CYS A 31 -0.76 -0.88 9.86
C CYS A 31 0.77 -0.99 10.05
N ASP A 32 1.22 -2.19 10.36
CA ASP A 32 2.62 -2.57 10.56
C ASP A 32 3.15 -3.41 9.39
N ASN A 33 2.46 -3.39 8.25
CA ASN A 33 2.76 -4.21 7.07
C ASN A 33 2.87 -5.72 7.36
N CYS A 34 2.10 -6.25 8.33
CA CYS A 34 2.11 -7.70 8.62
C CYS A 34 1.46 -8.59 7.54
N MET A 35 0.83 -8.00 6.51
CA MET A 35 0.23 -8.67 5.35
C MET A 35 -0.88 -9.70 5.65
N LYS A 36 -1.41 -9.74 6.88
CA LYS A 36 -2.50 -10.67 7.26
C LYS A 36 -3.80 -10.42 6.49
N CYS A 37 -4.09 -9.17 6.14
CA CYS A 37 -5.25 -8.78 5.34
C CYS A 37 -5.24 -9.39 3.92
N LEU A 38 -4.07 -9.80 3.41
CA LEU A 38 -3.95 -10.44 2.10
C LEU A 38 -4.40 -11.90 2.10
N ASN A 39 -4.73 -12.47 3.25
CA ASN A 39 -5.29 -13.83 3.38
C ASN A 39 -4.44 -14.90 2.66
N LEU A 40 -3.12 -14.79 2.83
CA LEU A 40 -2.13 -15.59 2.11
C LEU A 40 -2.29 -17.10 2.29
N ASP A 41 -2.93 -17.54 3.37
CA ASP A 41 -3.20 -18.96 3.63
C ASP A 41 -4.22 -19.56 2.65
N LYS A 42 -4.96 -18.73 1.91
CA LYS A 42 -5.90 -19.15 0.86
C LYS A 42 -5.38 -18.94 -0.56
N ALA A 43 -4.15 -18.45 -0.72
CA ALA A 43 -3.54 -18.21 -2.02
C ALA A 43 -2.69 -19.41 -2.46
N ASP A 44 -2.79 -19.79 -3.74
CA ASP A 44 -2.01 -20.91 -4.29
C ASP A 44 -0.51 -20.59 -4.38
N TYR A 45 -0.15 -19.33 -4.57
CA TYR A 45 1.23 -18.85 -4.61
C TYR A 45 1.31 -17.38 -4.17
N ARG A 46 2.51 -16.95 -3.79
CA ARG A 46 2.85 -15.55 -3.50
C ARG A 46 3.64 -15.01 -4.68
N ALA A 47 3.29 -13.82 -5.16
CA ALA A 47 3.99 -13.14 -6.23
C ALA A 47 4.22 -11.67 -5.87
N ILE A 48 5.32 -11.12 -6.35
CA ILE A 48 5.64 -9.70 -6.33
C ILE A 48 5.94 -9.34 -7.78
N GLU A 49 5.17 -8.42 -8.34
CA GLU A 49 5.41 -7.87 -9.66
C GLU A 49 6.47 -6.78 -9.55
N ILE A 50 7.45 -6.80 -10.46
CA ILE A 50 8.51 -5.81 -10.53
C ILE A 50 8.28 -5.03 -11.82
N ASP A 51 7.94 -3.75 -11.69
CA ASP A 51 7.73 -2.87 -12.85
C ASP A 51 9.05 -2.52 -13.55
N GLU A 52 10.09 -2.20 -12.77
CA GLU A 52 11.39 -1.79 -13.29
C GLU A 52 12.54 -2.20 -12.34
N ILE A 53 13.72 -2.46 -12.90
CA ILE A 53 14.97 -2.64 -12.17
C ILE A 53 15.91 -1.49 -12.56
N ILE A 54 16.18 -0.60 -11.61
CA ILE A 54 17.11 0.50 -11.80
C ILE A 54 18.51 0.01 -11.44
N MET A 55 19.41 0.00 -12.41
CA MET A 55 20.83 -0.26 -12.19
C MET A 55 21.56 1.06 -11.97
N GLU A 56 22.56 1.09 -11.09
CA GLU A 56 23.47 2.23 -10.98
C GLU A 56 24.25 2.36 -12.31
N GLU A 57 24.36 3.57 -12.85
CA GLU A 57 25.22 3.83 -14.00
C GLU A 57 26.69 3.72 -13.53
N GLU A 58 27.49 2.87 -14.18
CA GLU A 58 28.95 2.85 -13.97
C GLU A 58 29.53 4.19 -14.45
N GLU A 59 30.05 5.01 -13.53
CA GLU A 59 30.76 6.29 -13.84
C GLU A 59 32.02 6.09 -14.70
#